data_AF-A0A1Y3QNL9-F1
#
_entry.id   AF-A0A1Y3QNL9-F1
#
_cell.length_a   1.000
_cell.length_b   1.000
_cell.length_c   1.000
_cell.angle_alpha   90.00
_cell.angle_beta   90.00
_cell.angle_gamma   90.00
#
_symmetry.space_group_name_H-M   'P 1'
#
loop_
_entity.id
_entity.type
_entity.pdbx_description
1 polymer ?
#
loop_
_entity_poly.entity_id
_entity_poly.type
_entity_poly.pdbx_seq_one_letter_code
_entity_poly.pdbx_strand_id
1 'polypeptide(L)'
;MDNQWGRLGAIVVFGVGSAVVLFGVGLRGAAAGVLAGTPISMVNHFMMHSAMRALGDRPDDQAQYRLMQRVMLRLLLSAVILAVAAPLGLEVLLGVLTGVLAEVMVYFGDAAKAALGRKG
;
A
#
# COMPACT_ATOMS: atom_id res chain seq x y z
N MET A 1 -11.94 -18.25 -0.57
CA MET A 1 -12.34 -17.12 -1.45
C MET A 1 -12.03 -15.85 -0.69
N ASP A 2 -10.73 -15.57 -0.55
CA ASP A 2 -10.23 -14.91 0.66
C ASP A 2 -10.29 -13.40 0.51
N ASN A 3 -11.29 -12.82 1.18
CA ASN A 3 -11.41 -11.45 1.69
C ASN A 3 -10.70 -10.30 0.93
N GLN A 4 -10.71 -10.36 -0.40
CA GLN A 4 -10.10 -9.37 -1.30
C GLN A 4 -10.70 -7.97 -1.08
N TRP A 5 -12.01 -7.93 -0.84
CA TRP A 5 -12.76 -6.73 -0.51
C TRP A 5 -12.47 -6.22 0.91
N GLY A 6 -12.16 -7.11 1.85
CA GLY A 6 -11.79 -6.74 3.22
C GLY A 6 -10.44 -6.03 3.30
N ARG A 7 -9.44 -6.45 2.51
CA ARG A 7 -8.09 -5.83 2.50
C ARG A 7 -8.09 -4.47 1.80
N LEU A 8 -8.82 -4.33 0.69
CA LEU A 8 -9.06 -3.02 0.07
C LEU A 8 -9.81 -2.09 1.01
N GLY A 9 -10.82 -2.61 1.71
CA GLY A 9 -11.51 -1.88 2.78
C GLY A 9 -10.56 -1.44 3.89
N ALA A 10 -9.64 -2.29 4.34
CA ALA A 10 -8.65 -1.94 5.36
C ALA A 10 -7.65 -0.88 4.89
N ILE A 11 -7.16 -0.95 3.64
CA ILE A 11 -6.27 0.08 3.05
C ILE A 11 -7.00 1.42 2.98
N VAL A 12 -8.27 1.41 2.51
CA VAL A 12 -9.09 2.62 2.42
C VAL A 12 -9.42 3.17 3.80
N VAL A 13 -9.81 2.33 4.76
CA VAL A 13 -10.11 2.76 6.15
C VAL A 13 -8.86 3.31 6.83
N PHE A 14 -7.69 2.70 6.61
CA PHE A 14 -6.43 3.19 7.17
C PHE A 14 -5.99 4.50 6.50
N GLY A 15 -6.07 4.60 5.18
CA GLY A 15 -5.73 5.80 4.42
C GLY A 15 -6.68 6.96 4.73
N VAL A 16 -7.98 6.73 4.68
CA VAL A 16 -9.01 7.74 5.00
C VAL A 16 -8.96 8.10 6.48
N GLY A 17 -8.82 7.12 7.38
CA GLY A 17 -8.73 7.36 8.82
C GLY A 17 -7.52 8.20 9.21
N SER A 18 -6.35 7.89 8.65
CA SER A 18 -5.13 8.71 8.86
C SER A 18 -5.27 10.11 8.26
N ALA A 19 -5.88 10.25 7.08
CA ALA A 19 -6.17 11.57 6.49
C ALA A 19 -7.12 12.40 7.37
N VAL A 20 -8.16 11.80 7.95
CA VAL A 20 -9.12 12.49 8.85
C VAL A 20 -8.42 12.95 10.14
N VAL A 21 -7.57 12.12 10.74
CA VAL A 21 -6.79 12.51 11.93
C VAL A 21 -5.85 13.66 11.60
N LEU A 22 -5.09 13.57 10.51
CA LEU A 22 -4.17 14.62 10.08
C LEU A 22 -4.89 15.94 9.78
N PHE A 23 -6.06 15.86 9.16
CA PHE A 23 -6.91 17.03 8.91
C PHE A 23 -7.38 17.67 10.22
N GLY A 24 -7.79 16.86 11.21
CA GLY A 24 -8.22 17.33 12.53
C GLY A 24 -7.11 18.01 13.36
N VAL A 25 -5.85 17.58 13.18
CA VAL A 25 -4.67 18.18 13.83
C VAL A 25 -4.16 19.43 13.08
N GLY A 26 -4.77 19.78 11.94
CA GLY A 26 -4.43 20.97 11.15
C GLY A 26 -3.39 20.74 10.05
N LEU A 27 -2.88 19.51 9.89
CA LEU A 27 -1.89 19.12 8.88
C LEU A 27 -2.57 18.82 7.54
N ARG A 28 -3.12 19.87 6.92
CA ARG A 28 -3.89 19.76 5.67
C ARG A 28 -3.06 19.26 4.49
N GLY A 29 -1.78 19.64 4.42
CA GLY A 29 -0.85 19.15 3.40
C GLY A 29 -0.64 17.64 3.50
N ALA A 30 -0.43 17.14 4.72
CA ALA A 30 -0.27 15.70 4.96
C ALA A 30 -1.55 14.91 4.67
N ALA A 31 -2.72 15.42 5.05
CA ALA A 31 -3.99 14.77 4.73
C ALA A 31 -4.21 14.67 3.20
N ALA A 32 -3.94 15.73 2.45
CA ALA A 32 -4.01 15.72 0.99
C ALA A 32 -3.00 14.73 0.39
N GLY A 33 -1.78 14.67 0.93
CA GLY A 33 -0.77 13.71 0.53
C GLY A 33 -1.19 12.26 0.74
N VAL A 34 -1.79 11.94 1.90
CA VAL A 34 -2.30 10.58 2.19
C VAL A 34 -3.37 10.19 1.18
N LEU A 35 -4.33 11.08 0.92
CA LEU A 35 -5.39 10.84 -0.06
C LEU A 35 -4.83 10.66 -1.49
N ALA A 36 -3.79 11.39 -1.86
CA ALA A 36 -3.11 11.22 -3.15
C ALA A 36 -2.29 9.92 -3.25
N GLY A 37 -1.72 9.45 -2.12
CA GLY A 37 -0.96 8.19 -2.05
C GLY A 37 -1.84 6.93 -2.01
N THR A 38 -3.08 7.04 -1.55
CA THR A 38 -3.99 5.89 -1.34
C THR A 38 -4.35 5.17 -2.67
N PRO A 39 -4.67 5.86 -3.79
CA PRO A 39 -4.91 5.22 -5.09
C PRO A 39 -3.71 4.40 -5.59
N ILE A 40 -2.49 4.89 -5.35
CA ILE A 40 -1.26 4.19 -5.73
C ILE A 40 -1.07 2.93 -4.90
N SER A 41 -1.36 2.99 -3.60
CA SER A 41 -1.38 1.80 -2.74
C SER A 41 -2.40 0.76 -3.24
N MET A 42 -3.58 1.17 -3.70
CA MET A 42 -4.55 0.23 -4.30
C MET A 42 -4.03 -0.41 -5.58
N VAL A 43 -3.44 0.37 -6.50
CA VAL A 43 -2.86 -0.17 -7.75
C VAL A 43 -1.74 -1.17 -7.44
N ASN A 44 -0.85 -0.84 -6.51
CA ASN A 44 0.21 -1.74 -6.06
C ASN A 44 -0.35 -3.04 -5.49
N HIS A 45 -1.43 -2.97 -4.72
CA HIS A 45 -2.10 -4.15 -4.17
C HIS A 45 -2.68 -5.07 -5.25
N PHE A 46 -3.38 -4.50 -6.24
CA PHE A 46 -3.92 -5.27 -7.37
C PHE A 46 -2.81 -5.92 -8.20
N MET A 47 -1.70 -5.20 -8.41
CA MET A 47 -0.52 -5.73 -9.07
C MET A 47 0.14 -6.83 -8.24
N MET A 48 0.31 -6.71 -6.92
CA MET A 48 0.93 -7.80 -6.16
C MET A 48 0.04 -9.05 -6.12
N HIS A 49 -1.27 -8.87 -5.95
CA HIS A 49 -2.22 -9.99 -5.80
C HIS A 49 -2.34 -10.84 -7.08
N SER A 50 -2.41 -10.19 -8.25
CA SER A 50 -2.50 -10.92 -9.52
C SER A 50 -1.20 -11.65 -9.89
N ALA A 51 -0.06 -11.27 -9.32
CA ALA A 51 1.19 -12.02 -9.45
C ALA A 51 1.21 -13.21 -8.49
N MET A 52 0.81 -13.02 -7.22
CA MET A 52 0.72 -14.12 -6.26
C MET A 52 -0.26 -15.22 -6.70
N ARG A 53 -1.40 -14.86 -7.31
CA ARG A 53 -2.31 -15.85 -7.93
C ARG A 53 -1.69 -16.59 -9.12
N ALA A 54 -0.78 -15.95 -9.84
CA ALA A 54 -0.11 -16.55 -11.00
C ALA A 54 1.04 -17.49 -10.61
N LEU A 55 1.49 -17.48 -9.35
CA LEU A 55 2.53 -18.38 -8.86
C LEU A 55 2.01 -19.80 -8.64
N GLY A 56 0.79 -19.99 -8.14
CA GLY A 56 0.29 -21.34 -7.81
C GLY A 56 1.27 -22.14 -6.92
N ASP A 57 1.03 -23.43 -6.77
CA ASP A 57 1.81 -24.30 -5.86
C ASP A 57 3.12 -24.83 -6.48
N ARG A 58 3.58 -24.29 -7.62
CA ARG A 58 4.77 -24.76 -8.33
C ARG A 58 5.85 -23.69 -8.42
N PRO A 59 7.11 -24.00 -8.10
CA PRO A 59 8.23 -23.10 -8.31
C PRO A 59 8.46 -22.94 -9.81
N ASP A 60 7.94 -21.87 -10.38
CA ASP A 60 8.09 -21.51 -11.78
C ASP A 60 8.92 -20.22 -11.86
N ASP A 61 10.12 -20.30 -12.45
CA ASP A 61 11.06 -19.18 -12.60
C ASP A 61 10.41 -17.97 -13.30
N GLN A 62 9.43 -18.23 -14.20
CA GLN A 62 8.67 -17.16 -14.86
C GLN A 62 7.76 -16.41 -13.89
N ALA A 63 7.29 -17.07 -12.84
CA ALA A 63 6.43 -16.48 -11.84
C ALA A 63 7.24 -15.65 -10.83
N GLN A 64 8.46 -16.08 -10.52
CA GLN A 64 9.44 -15.29 -9.75
C GLN A 64 9.87 -14.02 -10.52
N TYR A 65 10.13 -14.11 -11.83
CA TYR A 65 10.46 -12.95 -12.66
C TYR A 65 9.32 -11.93 -12.70
N ARG A 66 8.06 -12.39 -12.83
CA ARG A 66 6.87 -11.52 -12.79
C ARG A 66 6.70 -10.83 -11.43
N LEU A 67 7.00 -11.50 -10.32
CA LEU A 67 7.04 -10.90 -9.00
C LEU A 67 8.08 -9.78 -8.93
N MET A 68 9.32 -10.08 -9.35
CA MET A 68 10.43 -9.12 -9.37
C MET A 68 10.06 -7.87 -10.17
N GLN A 69 9.52 -8.06 -11.39
CA GLN A 69 9.10 -6.95 -12.26
C GLN A 69 8.05 -6.07 -11.59
N ARG A 70 7.10 -6.65 -10.84
CA ARG A 70 6.06 -5.88 -10.13
C ARG A 70 6.59 -5.15 -8.90
N VAL A 71 7.53 -5.75 -8.16
CA VAL A 71 8.22 -5.07 -7.06
C VAL A 71 9.01 -3.88 -7.60
N MET A 72 9.71 -4.04 -8.73
CA MET A 72 10.42 -2.95 -9.39
C MET A 72 9.46 -1.85 -9.89
N LEU A 73 8.35 -2.21 -10.53
CA LEU A 73 7.32 -1.25 -10.94
C LEU A 73 6.72 -0.50 -9.75
N ARG A 74 6.45 -1.21 -8.65
CA ARG A 74 5.97 -0.59 -7.41
C ARG A 74 6.97 0.41 -6.85
N LEU A 75 8.25 0.05 -6.80
CA LEU A 75 9.31 0.96 -6.37
C LEU A 75 9.40 2.18 -7.27
N LEU A 76 9.33 1.98 -8.59
CA LEU A 76 9.42 3.06 -9.57
C LEU A 76 8.22 4.00 -9.49
N LEU A 77 7.00 3.46 -9.38
CA LEU A 77 5.78 4.25 -9.14
C LEU A 77 5.85 5.03 -7.83
N SER A 78 6.36 4.40 -6.77
CA SER A 78 6.54 5.05 -5.47
C SER A 78 7.55 6.20 -5.56
N ALA A 79 8.70 5.97 -6.22
CA ALA A 79 9.73 6.99 -6.43
C ALA A 79 9.20 8.16 -7.28
N VAL A 80 8.48 7.87 -8.37
CA VAL A 80 7.87 8.90 -9.23
C VAL A 80 6.87 9.74 -8.45
N ILE A 81 5.98 9.13 -7.66
CA ILE A 81 4.97 9.93 -6.93
C ILE A 81 5.60 10.74 -5.79
N LEU A 82 6.63 10.21 -5.11
CA LEU A 82 7.43 10.96 -4.15
C LEU A 82 8.15 12.13 -4.81
N ALA A 83 8.72 11.94 -6.00
CA ALA A 83 9.37 13.01 -6.77
C ALA A 83 8.37 14.10 -7.20
N VAL A 84 7.16 13.72 -7.61
CA VAL A 84 6.07 14.66 -7.94
C VAL A 84 5.55 15.39 -6.69
N ALA A 85 5.57 14.73 -5.53
CA ALA A 85 5.15 15.33 -4.26
C ALA A 85 6.20 16.24 -3.63
N ALA A 86 7.50 16.02 -3.91
CA ALA A 86 8.60 16.82 -3.37
C ALA A 86 8.45 18.35 -3.54
N PRO A 87 8.07 18.90 -4.71
CA PRO A 87 7.86 20.34 -4.87
C PRO A 87 6.60 20.87 -4.17
N LEU A 88 5.67 20.01 -3.74
CA LEU A 88 4.43 20.41 -3.04
C LEU A 88 4.64 20.66 -1.54
N GLY A 89 5.87 20.45 -1.04
CA GLY A 89 6.26 20.72 0.34
C GLY A 89 6.35 19.46 1.21
N LEU A 90 7.06 19.60 2.34
CA LEU A 90 7.39 18.48 3.23
C LEU A 90 6.15 17.78 3.80
N GLU A 91 5.10 18.54 4.15
CA GLU A 91 3.85 17.98 4.67
C GLU A 91 3.18 17.03 3.66
N VAL A 92 3.05 17.47 2.41
CA VAL A 92 2.44 16.67 1.33
C VAL A 92 3.29 15.43 1.06
N LEU A 93 4.61 15.59 1.00
CA LEU A 93 5.55 14.50 0.79
C LEU A 93 5.41 13.41 1.86
N LEU A 94 5.37 13.79 3.14
CA LEU A 94 5.17 12.86 4.26
C LEU A 94 3.79 12.21 4.22
N GLY A 95 2.75 12.95 3.81
CA GLY A 95 1.42 12.41 3.58
C GLY A 95 1.42 11.34 2.49
N VAL A 96 2.01 11.62 1.34
CA VAL A 96 2.11 10.68 0.21
C VAL A 96 2.88 9.42 0.63
N LEU A 97 4.00 9.58 1.33
CA LEU A 97 4.76 8.46 1.87
C LEU A 97 3.90 7.59 2.79
N THR A 98 3.13 8.21 3.69
CA THR A 98 2.23 7.51 4.61
C THR A 98 1.14 6.74 3.85
N GLY A 99 0.55 7.34 2.82
CA GLY A 99 -0.43 6.69 1.95
C GLY A 99 0.14 5.51 1.16
N VAL A 100 1.38 5.63 0.66
CA VAL A 100 2.09 4.54 -0.03
C VAL A 100 2.43 3.39 0.94
N LEU A 101 2.73 3.70 2.20
CA LEU A 101 3.04 2.72 3.24
C LEU A 101 1.79 2.07 3.86
N ALA A 102 0.58 2.58 3.60
CA ALA A 102 -0.67 2.01 4.13
C ALA A 102 -0.81 0.52 3.78
N GLU A 103 -0.42 0.11 2.57
CA GLU A 103 -0.42 -1.30 2.18
C GLU A 103 0.48 -2.15 3.08
N VAL A 104 1.67 -1.63 3.41
CA VAL A 104 2.65 -2.31 4.26
C VAL A 104 2.09 -2.50 5.67
N MET A 105 1.40 -1.50 6.20
CA MET A 105 0.73 -1.59 7.51
C MET A 105 -0.38 -2.65 7.52
N VAL A 106 -1.10 -2.83 6.41
CA VAL A 106 -2.09 -3.90 6.29
C VAL A 106 -1.42 -5.28 6.29
N TYR A 107 -0.30 -5.46 5.58
CA TYR A 107 0.46 -6.71 5.65
C TYR A 107 1.02 -6.98 7.05
N PHE A 108 1.53 -5.96 7.76
CA PHE A 108 1.98 -6.11 9.14
C PHE A 108 0.83 -6.45 10.08
N GLY A 109 -0.34 -5.86 9.89
CA GLY A 109 -1.55 -6.21 10.63
C GLY A 109 -1.96 -7.67 10.42
N ASP A 110 -1.88 -8.17 9.19
CA ASP A 110 -2.15 -9.57 8.86
C ASP A 110 -1.08 -10.50 9.47
N ALA A 111 0.20 -10.13 9.40
CA ALA A 111 1.30 -10.89 10.01
C ALA A 111 1.20 -10.92 11.55
N ALA A 112 0.84 -9.80 12.16
CA ALA A 112 0.60 -9.70 13.59
C ALA A 112 -0.62 -10.54 14.00
N LYS A 113 -1.71 -10.54 13.22
CA LYS A 113 -2.85 -11.44 13.45
C LYS A 113 -2.47 -12.91 13.31
N ALA A 114 -1.63 -13.27 12.34
CA ALA A 114 -1.12 -14.64 12.20
C ALA A 114 -0.19 -15.04 13.36
N ALA A 115 0.61 -14.10 13.88
CA ALA A 115 1.47 -14.32 15.04
C ALA A 115 0.70 -14.39 16.36
N LEU A 116 -0.35 -13.58 16.51
CA LEU A 116 -1.20 -13.50 17.71
C LEU A 116 -2.32 -14.53 17.71
N GLY A 117 -2.69 -15.08 16.55
CA GLY A 117 -3.78 -16.01 16.34
C GLY A 117 -3.35 -17.26 15.58
N ARG A 118 -2.87 -18.27 16.33
CA ARG A 118 -3.04 -19.72 16.12
C ARG A 118 -2.88 -20.30 14.70
N LYS A 119 -2.01 -21.32 14.60
CA LYS A 119 -2.26 -22.50 13.74
C LYS A 119 -3.72 -22.92 13.89
N GLY A 120 -4.45 -22.92 12.78
CA GLY A 120 -5.77 -23.51 12.61
C GLY A 120 -5.92 -23.89 11.15
#